data_AF-B4VLB2-F1
#
_entry.id   AF-B4VLB2-F1
#
_cell.length_a   1.000
_cell.length_b   1.000
_cell.length_c   1.000
_cell.angle_alpha   90.00
_cell.angle_beta   90.00
_cell.angle_gamma   90.00
#
_symmetry.space_group_name_H-M   'P 1'
#
loop_
_entity.id
_entity.type
_entity.pdbx_description
1 polymer ?
#
loop_
_entity_poly.entity_id
_entity_poly.type
_entity_poly.pdbx_seq_one_letter_code
_entity_poly.pdbx_strand_id
1 'polypeptide(L)'
;MTQAQSRTYVTTTTNRGAVAFLNDAATVGYDAKIDALKLLLEQTPPSKSKLNTKLQQNHDINKRQANSIIAYVEGAVKSAKVCRRNHLEQLQGKLKHTTEVQPEFRKENQSTLRLPTSRRTGEPREKEESSQVPQA
;
A
#
# COMPACT_ATOMS: atom_id res chain seq x y z
N MET A 1 -3.54 54.52 24.99
CA MET A 1 -3.73 53.22 25.66
C MET A 1 -2.76 52.23 25.05
N THR A 2 -1.83 51.69 25.83
CA THR A 2 -0.73 50.85 25.32
C THR A 2 -0.99 49.41 25.79
N GLN A 3 -1.25 48.49 24.86
CA GLN A 3 -1.51 47.09 25.23
C GLN A 3 -0.22 46.43 25.73
N ALA A 4 -0.27 45.89 26.95
CA ALA A 4 0.80 45.06 27.48
C ALA A 4 0.82 43.71 26.74
N GLN A 5 1.82 43.50 25.90
CA GLN A 5 2.04 42.21 25.25
C GLN A 5 2.51 41.19 26.30
N SER A 6 1.66 40.23 26.63
CA SER A 6 2.01 39.15 27.55
C SER A 6 3.02 38.21 26.89
N ARG A 7 4.31 38.40 27.20
CA ARG A 7 5.38 37.46 26.80
C ARG A 7 5.26 36.20 27.64
N THR A 8 4.65 35.16 27.07
CA THR A 8 4.67 33.81 27.64
C THR A 8 6.09 33.26 27.57
N TYR A 9 6.86 33.43 28.64
CA TYR A 9 8.12 32.71 28.82
C TYR A 9 7.79 31.22 29.03
N VAL A 10 7.80 30.45 27.95
CA VAL A 10 7.90 28.99 28.06
C VAL A 10 9.30 28.71 28.60
N THR A 11 9.42 28.59 29.92
CA THR A 11 10.68 28.29 30.59
C THR A 11 11.09 26.87 30.21
N THR A 12 11.98 26.75 29.23
CA THR A 12 12.71 25.53 28.92
C THR A 12 13.78 25.27 29.99
N THR A 13 13.34 25.18 31.25
CA THR A 13 14.04 24.42 32.30
C THR A 13 13.90 22.94 31.97
N THR A 14 14.55 22.54 30.89
CA THR A 14 14.63 21.18 30.40
C THR A 14 15.42 20.39 31.44
N ASN A 15 14.72 19.73 32.36
CA ASN A 15 15.32 18.94 33.43
C ASN A 15 16.28 17.91 32.84
N ARG A 16 17.59 18.18 32.91
CA ARG A 16 18.63 17.40 32.22
C ARG A 16 18.61 15.93 32.63
N GLY A 17 18.31 15.65 33.90
CA GLY A 17 18.10 14.30 34.42
C GLY A 17 16.84 13.62 33.84
N ALA A 18 15.74 14.36 33.65
CA ALA A 18 14.53 13.81 33.05
C ALA A 18 14.73 13.46 31.57
N VAL A 19 15.45 14.30 30.80
CA VAL A 19 15.78 13.99 29.40
C VAL A 19 16.73 12.79 29.30
N ALA A 20 17.75 12.71 30.16
CA ALA A 20 18.65 11.56 30.21
C ALA A 20 17.89 10.26 30.52
N PHE A 21 17.02 10.26 31.54
CA PHE A 21 16.17 9.13 31.90
C PHE A 21 15.22 8.72 30.77
N LEU A 22 14.56 9.68 30.10
CA LEU A 22 13.64 9.36 28.99
C LEU A 22 14.38 8.77 27.78
N ASN A 23 15.60 9.22 27.48
CA ASN A 23 16.41 8.66 26.40
C ASN A 23 16.92 7.24 26.73
N ASP A 24 17.33 7.00 27.99
CA ASP A 24 17.75 5.68 28.46
C ASP A 24 16.58 4.68 28.41
N ALA A 25 15.44 5.05 29.00
CA ALA A 25 14.21 4.26 28.96
C ALA A 25 13.69 4.02 27.52
N ALA A 26 13.90 4.97 26.59
CA ALA A 26 13.58 4.80 25.18
C ALA A 26 14.52 3.81 24.48
N THR A 27 15.81 3.81 24.83
CA THR A 27 16.82 2.88 24.30
C THR A 27 16.53 1.45 24.75
N VAL A 28 16.42 1.22 26.06
CA VAL A 28 16.03 -0.10 26.62
C VAL A 28 14.67 -0.54 26.05
N GLY A 29 13.71 0.38 25.96
CA GLY A 29 12.40 0.12 25.37
C GLY A 29 12.39 -0.09 23.84
N TYR A 30 13.49 0.15 23.14
CA TYR A 30 13.67 -0.15 21.71
C TYR A 30 14.32 -1.52 21.54
N ASP A 31 15.40 -1.80 22.28
CA ASP A 31 16.09 -3.10 22.25
C ASP A 31 15.17 -4.24 22.71
N ALA A 32 14.39 -4.02 23.77
CA ALA A 32 13.38 -4.97 24.22
C ALA A 32 12.27 -5.24 23.18
N LYS A 33 11.94 -4.28 22.30
CA LYS A 33 11.01 -4.51 21.17
C LYS A 33 11.65 -5.35 20.07
N ILE A 34 12.92 -5.09 19.77
CA ILE A 34 13.68 -5.89 18.79
C ILE A 34 13.78 -7.35 19.26
N ASP A 35 14.12 -7.59 20.52
CA ASP A 35 14.21 -8.94 21.06
C ASP A 35 12.84 -9.62 21.17
N ALA A 36 11.79 -8.90 21.58
CA ALA A 36 10.42 -9.41 21.53
C ALA A 36 10.01 -9.82 20.10
N LEU A 37 10.41 -9.05 19.08
CA LEU A 37 10.16 -9.38 17.68
C LEU A 37 10.97 -10.61 17.23
N LYS A 38 12.26 -10.71 17.56
CA LYS A 38 13.07 -11.90 17.27
C LYS A 38 12.43 -13.17 17.85
N LEU A 39 12.07 -13.14 19.13
CA LEU A 39 11.44 -14.26 19.84
C LEU A 39 10.05 -14.62 19.29
N LEU A 40 9.32 -13.67 18.69
CA LEU A 40 8.05 -13.91 18.00
C LEU A 40 8.20 -14.43 16.57
N LEU A 41 9.40 -14.32 15.97
CA LEU A 41 9.74 -14.82 14.64
C LEU A 41 10.49 -16.17 14.68
N GLU A 42 10.86 -16.67 15.87
CA GLU A 42 11.35 -18.04 16.07
C GLU A 42 10.31 -19.06 15.57
N GLN A 43 10.77 -20.18 14.99
CA GLN A 43 9.90 -21.21 14.40
C GLN A 43 8.87 -21.78 15.39
N THR A 44 9.23 -21.81 16.68
CA THR A 44 8.36 -22.23 17.78
C THR A 44 8.21 -21.05 18.76
N PRO A 45 7.25 -20.13 18.54
CA PRO A 45 7.12 -18.93 19.36
C PRO A 45 6.80 -19.33 20.82
N PRO A 46 7.59 -18.88 21.81
CA PRO A 46 7.37 -19.24 23.20
C PRO A 46 6.07 -18.63 23.75
N SER A 47 5.46 -19.29 24.74
CA SER A 47 4.22 -18.81 25.34
C SER A 47 4.39 -17.41 25.95
N LYS A 48 3.31 -16.61 25.98
CA LYS A 48 3.34 -15.21 26.46
C LYS A 48 3.97 -15.06 27.86
N SER A 49 3.77 -16.03 28.74
CA SER A 49 4.41 -16.08 30.06
C SER A 49 5.94 -16.21 29.96
N LYS A 50 6.44 -17.15 29.14
CA LYS A 50 7.88 -17.34 28.89
C LYS A 50 8.51 -16.12 28.19
N LEU A 51 7.80 -15.50 27.24
CA LEU A 51 8.22 -14.24 26.61
C LEU A 51 8.37 -13.12 27.65
N ASN A 52 7.38 -12.95 28.52
CA ASN A 52 7.42 -11.92 29.56
C ASN A 52 8.57 -12.16 30.55
N THR A 53 8.80 -13.41 31.00
CA THR A 53 9.96 -13.75 31.84
C THR A 53 11.30 -13.46 31.15
N LYS A 54 11.49 -13.90 29.89
CA LYS A 54 12.72 -13.61 29.12
C LYS A 54 12.98 -12.11 28.99
N LEU A 55 11.95 -11.31 28.67
CA LEU A 55 12.11 -9.86 28.49
C LEU A 55 12.41 -9.13 29.81
N GLN A 56 11.78 -9.52 30.92
CA GLN A 56 12.12 -8.99 32.24
C GLN A 56 13.58 -9.31 32.61
N GLN A 57 14.04 -10.55 32.37
CA GLN A 57 15.41 -10.98 32.70
C GLN A 57 16.48 -10.32 31.84
N ASN A 58 16.22 -10.11 30.55
CA ASN A 58 17.22 -9.57 29.62
C ASN A 58 17.38 -8.05 29.69
N HIS A 59 16.32 -7.32 30.06
CA HIS A 59 16.26 -5.85 29.94
C HIS A 59 15.97 -5.11 31.27
N ASP A 60 15.95 -5.84 32.39
CA ASP A 60 15.60 -5.34 33.75
C ASP A 60 14.29 -4.51 33.79
N ILE A 61 13.34 -4.86 32.93
CA ILE A 61 12.04 -4.20 32.85
C ILE A 61 11.01 -4.91 33.73
N ASN A 62 10.00 -4.18 34.20
CA ASN A 62 8.92 -4.78 34.97
C ASN A 62 7.89 -5.51 34.09
N LYS A 63 7.12 -6.43 34.70
CA LYS A 63 6.04 -7.21 34.06
C LYS A 63 5.06 -6.38 33.22
N ARG A 64 4.74 -5.14 33.64
CA ARG A 64 3.81 -4.25 32.91
C ARG A 64 4.46 -3.72 31.63
N GLN A 65 5.69 -3.23 31.71
CA GLN A 65 6.48 -2.80 30.55
C GLN A 65 6.65 -3.95 29.55
N ALA A 66 7.05 -5.14 30.02
CA ALA A 66 7.19 -6.33 29.18
C ALA A 66 5.88 -6.70 28.47
N ASN A 67 4.74 -6.67 29.17
CA ASN A 67 3.42 -6.89 28.56
C ASN A 67 3.06 -5.83 27.51
N SER A 68 3.31 -4.55 27.78
CA SER A 68 3.06 -3.46 26.82
C SER A 68 3.92 -3.61 25.56
N ILE A 69 5.18 -4.00 25.71
CA ILE A 69 6.10 -4.28 24.58
C ILE A 69 5.59 -5.46 23.74
N ILE A 70 5.23 -6.59 24.38
CA ILE A 70 4.66 -7.75 23.68
C ILE A 70 3.39 -7.37 22.91
N ALA A 71 2.46 -6.65 23.55
CA ALA A 71 1.21 -6.22 22.93
C ALA A 71 1.45 -5.27 21.73
N TYR A 72 2.40 -4.34 21.87
CA TYR A 72 2.80 -3.43 20.78
C TYR A 72 3.38 -4.21 19.59
N VAL A 73 4.32 -5.13 19.82
CA VAL A 73 4.95 -5.92 18.75
C VAL A 73 3.95 -6.86 18.08
N GLU A 74 3.08 -7.53 18.85
CA GLU A 74 1.97 -8.32 18.28
C GLU A 74 1.06 -7.49 17.38
N GLY A 75 0.72 -6.27 17.80
CA GLY A 75 -0.08 -5.31 17.02
C GLY A 75 0.62 -4.88 15.73
N ALA A 76 1.91 -4.52 15.81
CA ALA A 76 2.72 -4.13 14.66
C ALA A 76 2.84 -5.26 13.62
N VAL A 77 3.10 -6.49 14.06
CA VAL A 77 3.18 -7.68 13.17
C VAL A 77 1.83 -7.96 12.50
N LYS A 78 0.72 -7.86 13.23
CA LYS A 78 -0.64 -8.01 12.66
C LYS A 78 -0.93 -6.92 11.61
N SER A 79 -0.61 -5.66 11.93
CA SER A 79 -0.77 -4.52 11.03
C SER A 79 0.04 -4.70 9.74
N ALA A 80 1.31 -5.09 9.84
CA ALA A 80 2.18 -5.36 8.69
C ALA A 80 1.62 -6.47 7.77
N LYS A 81 1.07 -7.55 8.35
CA LYS A 81 0.39 -8.62 7.58
C LYS A 81 -0.84 -8.11 6.83
N VAL A 82 -1.68 -7.28 7.47
CA VAL A 82 -2.85 -6.66 6.83
C VAL A 82 -2.43 -5.69 5.72
N CYS A 83 -1.45 -4.83 5.97
CA CYS A 83 -0.89 -3.91 4.98
C CYS A 83 -0.36 -4.67 3.75
N ARG A 84 0.39 -5.76 3.95
CA ARG A 84 0.89 -6.60 2.86
C ARG A 84 -0.23 -7.25 2.06
N ARG A 85 -1.28 -7.76 2.70
CA ARG A 85 -2.47 -8.31 2.02
C ARG A 85 -3.15 -7.24 1.16
N ASN A 86 -3.49 -6.09 1.75
CA ASN A 86 -4.15 -4.99 1.04
C ASN A 86 -3.33 -4.50 -0.16
N HIS A 87 -2.00 -4.46 -0.04
CA HIS A 87 -1.11 -4.09 -1.15
C HIS A 87 -1.14 -5.13 -2.29
N LEU A 88 -1.18 -6.44 -1.98
CA LEU A 88 -1.35 -7.48 -3.00
C LEU A 88 -2.72 -7.38 -3.69
N GLU A 89 -3.79 -7.09 -2.94
CA GLU A 89 -5.13 -6.86 -3.50
C GLU A 89 -5.17 -5.66 -4.45
N GLN A 90 -4.50 -4.55 -4.09
CA GLN A 90 -4.33 -3.39 -4.98
C GLN A 90 -3.56 -3.73 -6.27
N LEU A 91 -2.50 -4.53 -6.18
CA LEU A 91 -1.75 -5.00 -7.35
C LEU A 91 -2.61 -5.90 -8.25
N GLN A 92 -3.40 -6.80 -7.67
CA GLN A 92 -4.34 -7.64 -8.41
C GLN A 92 -5.43 -6.82 -9.11
N GLY A 93 -5.99 -5.79 -8.44
CA GLY A 93 -6.97 -4.88 -9.05
C GLY A 93 -6.39 -4.13 -10.25
N LYS A 94 -5.16 -3.61 -10.15
CA LYS A 94 -4.44 -2.97 -11.26
C LYS A 94 -4.15 -3.93 -12.42
N LEU A 95 -3.80 -5.18 -12.11
CA LEU A 95 -3.55 -6.22 -13.12
C LEU A 95 -4.84 -6.56 -13.89
N LYS A 96 -5.98 -6.73 -13.19
CA LYS A 96 -7.29 -6.94 -13.82
C LYS A 96 -7.65 -5.81 -14.78
N HIS A 97 -7.62 -4.56 -14.30
CA HIS A 97 -7.89 -3.38 -15.12
C HIS A 97 -6.99 -3.35 -16.38
N THR A 98 -5.69 -3.58 -16.23
CA THR A 98 -4.76 -3.64 -17.39
C THR A 98 -5.13 -4.75 -18.38
N THR A 99 -5.53 -5.92 -17.87
CA THR A 99 -5.90 -7.09 -18.67
C THR A 99 -7.23 -6.92 -19.40
N GLU A 100 -8.18 -6.21 -18.78
CA GLU A 100 -9.51 -5.90 -19.34
C GLU A 100 -9.43 -4.78 -20.39
N VAL A 101 -8.59 -3.76 -20.17
CA VAL A 101 -8.49 -2.57 -21.04
C VAL A 101 -7.56 -2.78 -22.25
N GLN A 102 -6.52 -3.63 -22.17
CA GLN A 102 -5.67 -3.98 -23.32
C GLN A 102 -6.44 -4.50 -24.56
N PRO A 103 -7.39 -5.46 -24.45
CA PRO A 103 -8.12 -5.95 -25.62
C PRO A 103 -9.11 -4.93 -26.19
N GLU A 104 -9.57 -3.94 -25.40
CA GLU A 104 -10.42 -2.86 -25.92
C GLU A 104 -9.62 -1.91 -26.80
N PHE A 105 -8.48 -1.39 -26.32
CA PHE A 105 -7.57 -0.59 -27.14
C PHE A 105 -7.07 -1.34 -28.38
N ARG A 106 -6.90 -2.67 -28.30
CA ARG A 106 -6.53 -3.49 -29.47
C ARG A 106 -7.64 -3.54 -30.53
N LYS A 107 -8.91 -3.59 -30.13
CA LYS A 107 -10.07 -3.56 -31.04
C LYS A 107 -10.26 -2.17 -31.64
N GLU A 108 -10.13 -1.12 -30.84
CA GLU A 108 -10.31 0.26 -31.27
C GLU A 108 -9.30 0.66 -32.35
N ASN A 109 -8.01 0.30 -32.18
CA ASN A 109 -6.97 0.49 -33.20
C ASN A 109 -7.15 -0.36 -34.47
N GLN A 110 -7.87 -1.48 -34.42
CA GLN A 110 -8.22 -2.27 -35.61
C GLN A 110 -9.44 -1.72 -36.36
N SER A 111 -10.34 -1.00 -35.65
CA SER A 111 -11.51 -0.37 -36.25
C SER A 111 -11.18 0.92 -36.99
N THR A 112 -10.28 1.75 -36.45
CA THR A 112 -9.83 3.01 -37.06
C THR A 112 -8.98 2.84 -38.31
N LEU A 113 -8.37 1.66 -38.50
CA LEU A 113 -7.64 1.27 -39.72
C LEU A 113 -8.56 0.92 -40.91
N ARG A 114 -9.89 0.86 -40.73
CA ARG A 114 -10.86 0.73 -41.82
C ARG A 114 -11.39 2.12 -42.24
N LEU A 115 -10.61 2.80 -43.08
CA LEU A 115 -11.08 4.00 -43.78
C LEU A 115 -12.39 3.71 -44.54
N PRO A 116 -13.41 4.59 -44.46
CA PRO A 116 -14.60 4.44 -45.28
C PRO A 116 -14.24 4.65 -46.76
N THR A 117 -14.35 3.58 -47.56
CA THR A 117 -14.21 3.69 -49.02
C THR A 117 -15.26 4.66 -49.55
N SER A 118 -14.78 5.68 -50.26
CA SER A 118 -15.56 6.84 -50.67
C SER A 118 -16.88 6.47 -51.38
N ARG A 119 -17.96 7.16 -51.00
CA ARG A 119 -19.21 7.18 -51.79
C ARG A 119 -18.90 7.78 -53.16
N ARG A 120 -18.78 6.96 -54.21
CA ARG A 120 -18.89 7.46 -55.59
C ARG A 120 -20.34 7.85 -55.87
N THR A 121 -20.62 9.14 -55.75
CA THR A 121 -21.69 9.81 -56.49
C THR A 121 -21.53 9.51 -57.98
N GLY A 122 -22.61 9.14 -58.65
CA GLY A 122 -22.55 8.56 -60.00
C GLY A 122 -22.64 9.58 -61.14
N GLU A 123 -22.45 9.08 -62.36
CA GLU A 123 -22.88 9.68 -63.62
C GLU A 123 -22.99 8.56 -64.71
N PRO A 124 -23.48 8.79 -65.94
CA PRO A 124 -24.80 8.27 -66.31
C PRO A 124 -24.79 7.12 -67.34
N ARG A 125 -26.01 6.69 -67.71
CA ARG A 125 -26.31 5.70 -68.77
C ARG A 125 -25.61 6.04 -70.08
N GLU A 126 -24.88 5.09 -70.63
CA GLU A 126 -24.74 4.92 -72.08
C GLU A 126 -25.58 3.69 -72.52
N LYS A 127 -26.11 3.78 -73.74
CA LYS A 127 -26.93 2.73 -74.35
C LYS A 127 -26.01 1.87 -75.21
N GLU A 128 -26.12 0.55 -75.12
CA GLU A 128 -25.91 -0.31 -76.27
C GLU A 128 -27.08 -1.27 -76.44
N GLU A 129 -27.30 -1.63 -77.70
CA GLU A 129 -28.50 -2.22 -78.28
C GLU A 129 -28.08 -3.48 -79.05
N SER A 130 -28.98 -4.45 -79.24
CA SER A 130 -28.74 -5.73 -79.95
C SER A 130 -27.93 -6.80 -79.16
N SER A 131 -28.19 -8.11 -79.23
CA SER A 131 -29.17 -8.88 -80.02
C SER A 131 -29.62 -10.18 -79.34
N GLN A 132 -30.74 -10.74 -79.85
CA GLN A 132 -31.29 -12.09 -79.63
C GLN A 132 -31.01 -13.02 -80.85
N VAL A 133 -31.39 -14.32 -80.92
CA VAL A 133 -32.23 -15.13 -80.00
C VAL A 133 -31.47 -16.28 -79.27
N PRO A 134 -31.26 -17.55 -79.75
CA PRO A 134 -31.23 -18.67 -78.81
C PRO A 134 -30.19 -19.81 -79.03
N GLN A 135 -30.24 -20.76 -78.09
CA GLN A 135 -29.73 -22.13 -78.20
C GLN A 135 -30.49 -22.95 -79.27
N ALA A 136 -29.78 -23.91 -79.87
CA ALA A 136 -30.30 -25.16 -80.44
C ALA A 136 -29.22 -26.24 -80.30
#